data_AF-A0A1V2NHZ7-F1
#
_entry.id   AF-A0A1V2NHZ7-F1
#
_cell.length_a   1.000
_cell.length_b   1.000
_cell.length_c   1.000
_cell.angle_alpha   90.00
_cell.angle_beta   90.00
_cell.angle_gamma   90.00
#
_symmetry.space_group_name_H-M   'P 1'
#
loop_
_entity.id
_entity.type
_entity.pdbx_description
1 polymer ?
#
loop_
_entity_poly.entity_id
_entity_poly.type
_entity_poly.pdbx_seq_one_letter_code
_entity_poly.pdbx_strand_id
1 'polypeptide(L)'
;MLGLVVLGTFVLVPTVGTYMDQRQQIQALRSAVALSESEVADLQSQRERWSDPAYITTQARERLYYTMPGEVVYLIDDDLPASAAPQEQQDVVQEVNQTRTDWMSQLVRSVTSAGAAQVAVPSIGVPDPAASTPAP
;
A
#
# COMPACT_ATOMS: atom_id res chain seq x y z
N MET A 1 -61.26 15.48 -44.85
CA MET A 1 -60.55 15.12 -43.61
C MET A 1 -59.50 14.03 -43.84
N LEU A 2 -59.87 12.85 -44.37
CA LEU A 2 -58.94 11.70 -44.51
C LEU A 2 -57.70 11.99 -45.38
N GLY A 3 -57.84 12.69 -46.51
CA GLY A 3 -56.69 13.05 -47.37
C GLY A 3 -55.65 13.98 -46.74
N LEU A 4 -56.08 14.87 -45.83
CA LEU A 4 -55.18 15.76 -45.09
C LEU A 4 -54.33 14.98 -44.08
N VAL A 5 -54.92 13.95 -43.47
CA VAL A 5 -54.22 13.05 -42.54
C VAL A 5 -53.14 12.26 -43.29
N VAL A 6 -53.47 11.68 -44.44
CA VAL A 6 -52.52 10.90 -45.25
C VAL A 6 -51.36 11.77 -45.73
N LEU A 7 -51.64 12.98 -46.24
CA LEU A 7 -50.61 13.92 -46.66
C LEU A 7 -49.73 14.34 -45.49
N GLY A 8 -50.33 14.64 -44.33
CA GLY A 8 -49.61 14.98 -43.11
C GLY A 8 -48.67 13.85 -42.66
N THR A 9 -49.14 12.61 -42.65
CA THR A 9 -48.34 11.43 -42.30
C THR A 9 -47.17 11.23 -43.27
N PHE A 10 -47.41 11.37 -44.57
CA PHE A 10 -46.36 11.16 -45.59
C PHE A 10 -45.22 12.19 -45.48
N VAL A 11 -45.53 13.43 -45.07
CA VAL A 11 -44.52 14.48 -44.83
C VAL A 11 -43.81 14.30 -43.49
N LEU A 12 -44.52 13.85 -42.44
CA LEU A 12 -43.93 13.74 -41.10
C LEU A 12 -42.98 12.54 -40.95
N VAL A 13 -43.29 11.40 -41.56
CA VAL A 13 -42.50 10.16 -41.38
C VAL A 13 -41.00 10.36 -41.73
N PRO A 14 -40.62 10.97 -42.86
CA PRO A 14 -39.22 11.26 -43.17
C PRO A 14 -38.55 12.18 -42.15
N THR A 15 -39.28 13.17 -41.61
CA THR A 15 -38.72 14.15 -40.65
C THR A 15 -38.43 13.56 -39.27
N VAL A 16 -39.21 12.55 -38.86
CA VAL A 16 -38.97 11.85 -37.59
C VAL A 16 -37.69 11.00 -37.67
N GLY A 17 -37.46 10.34 -38.82
CA GLY A 17 -36.24 9.57 -39.05
C GLY A 17 -34.98 10.44 -39.01
N THR A 18 -34.97 11.55 -39.75
CA THR A 18 -33.82 12.47 -39.78
C THR A 18 -33.54 13.12 -38.43
N TYR A 19 -34.57 13.45 -37.65
CA TYR A 19 -34.39 13.95 -36.29
C TYR A 19 -33.71 12.93 -35.37
N MET A 20 -34.12 11.66 -35.44
CA MET A 20 -33.50 10.59 -34.65
C MET A 20 -32.03 10.38 -35.03
N ASP A 21 -31.73 10.37 -36.33
CA ASP A 21 -30.36 10.25 -36.83
C ASP A 21 -29.47 11.42 -36.36
N GLN A 22 -29.99 12.65 -36.42
CA GLN A 22 -29.30 13.82 -35.91
C GLN A 22 -29.03 13.73 -34.40
N ARG A 23 -30.00 13.24 -33.62
CA ARG A 23 -29.84 13.04 -32.18
C ARG A 23 -28.77 12.00 -31.87
N GLN A 24 -28.72 10.90 -32.61
CA GLN A 24 -27.68 9.88 -32.48
C GLN A 24 -26.31 10.44 -32.84
N GLN A 25 -26.19 11.18 -33.95
CA GLN A 25 -24.94 11.83 -34.36
C GLN A 25 -24.44 12.81 -33.30
N ILE A 26 -25.31 13.67 -32.76
CA ILE A 26 -24.94 14.61 -31.69
C ILE A 26 -24.46 13.87 -30.44
N GLN A 27 -25.11 12.77 -30.06
CA GLN A 27 -24.67 11.97 -28.92
C GLN A 27 -23.30 11.31 -29.17
N ALA A 28 -23.10 10.74 -30.35
CA ALA A 28 -21.82 10.16 -30.74
C ALA A 28 -20.69 11.20 -30.71
N LEU A 29 -20.91 12.37 -31.31
CA LEU A 29 -19.92 13.46 -31.29
C LEU A 29 -19.62 13.95 -29.88
N ARG A 30 -20.63 14.12 -29.03
CA ARG A 30 -20.43 14.51 -27.62
C ARG A 30 -19.60 13.48 -26.87
N SER A 31 -19.88 12.19 -27.08
CA SER A 31 -19.10 11.11 -26.46
C SER A 31 -17.65 11.12 -26.92
N ALA A 32 -17.39 11.37 -28.21
CA ALA A 32 -16.04 11.47 -28.75
C ALA A 32 -15.28 12.66 -28.16
N VAL A 33 -15.93 13.83 -28.06
CA VAL A 33 -15.34 15.02 -27.42
C VAL A 33 -14.98 14.74 -25.96
N ALA A 34 -15.91 14.16 -25.19
CA ALA A 34 -15.67 13.83 -23.79
C ALA A 34 -14.50 12.85 -23.61
N LEU A 35 -14.39 11.85 -24.50
CA LEU A 35 -13.25 10.92 -24.51
C LEU A 35 -11.94 11.66 -24.78
N SER A 36 -11.89 12.50 -25.83
CA SER A 36 -10.69 13.27 -26.15
C SER A 36 -10.30 14.26 -25.03
N GLU A 37 -11.27 14.90 -24.38
CA GLU A 37 -11.02 15.76 -23.23
C GLU A 37 -10.42 14.98 -22.05
N SER A 38 -10.93 13.78 -21.79
CA SER A 38 -10.36 12.89 -20.74
C SER A 38 -8.93 12.48 -21.05
N GLU A 39 -8.64 12.10 -22.31
CA GLU A 39 -7.30 11.71 -22.73
C GLU A 39 -6.31 12.89 -22.63
N VAL A 40 -6.75 14.08 -23.02
CA VAL A 40 -5.94 15.31 -22.88
C VAL A 40 -5.65 15.60 -21.40
N ALA A 41 -6.64 15.44 -20.50
CA ALA A 41 -6.44 15.63 -19.08
C ALA A 41 -5.43 14.62 -18.50
N ASP A 42 -5.54 13.35 -18.88
CA ASP A 42 -4.62 12.29 -18.45
C ASP A 42 -3.20 12.53 -18.97
N LEU A 43 -3.05 12.99 -20.22
CA LEU A 43 -1.76 13.33 -20.81
C LEU A 43 -1.14 14.58 -20.16
N GLN A 44 -1.95 15.57 -19.78
CA GLN A 44 -1.49 16.73 -19.03
C GLN A 44 -0.99 16.33 -17.64
N SER A 45 -1.75 15.52 -16.90
CA SER A 45 -1.33 14.98 -15.61
C SER A 45 -0.04 14.17 -15.72
N GLN A 46 0.08 13.33 -16.75
CA GLN A 46 1.32 12.62 -17.04
C GLN A 46 2.49 13.59 -17.25
N ARG A 47 2.32 14.59 -18.11
CA ARG A 47 3.37 15.57 -18.40
C ARG A 47 3.82 16.31 -17.14
N GLU A 48 2.89 16.71 -16.27
CA GLU A 48 3.21 17.34 -15.00
C GLU A 48 4.06 16.41 -14.11
N ARG A 49 3.69 15.13 -13.99
CA ARG A 49 4.51 14.15 -13.25
C ARG A 49 5.91 14.00 -13.86
N TRP A 50 6.03 13.93 -15.18
CA TRP A 50 7.33 13.86 -15.86
C TRP A 50 8.15 15.14 -15.74
N SER A 51 7.57 16.27 -15.32
CA SER A 51 8.32 17.51 -15.08
C SER A 51 9.02 17.54 -13.73
N ASP A 52 8.66 16.65 -12.80
CA ASP A 52 9.29 16.52 -11.49
C ASP A 52 10.59 15.67 -11.58
N PRO A 53 11.77 16.24 -11.26
CA PRO A 53 13.03 15.50 -11.24
C PRO A 53 13.02 14.27 -10.31
N ALA A 54 12.27 14.31 -9.20
CA ALA A 54 12.14 13.18 -8.28
C ALA A 54 11.43 12.00 -8.96
N TYR A 55 10.37 12.27 -9.73
CA TYR A 55 9.66 11.23 -10.48
C TYR A 55 10.55 10.60 -11.56
N ILE A 56 11.30 11.43 -12.31
CA ILE A 56 12.24 10.93 -13.33
C ILE A 56 13.31 10.03 -12.71
N THR A 57 13.93 10.47 -11.60
CA THR A 57 15.01 9.71 -10.96
C THR A 57 14.53 8.38 -10.40
N THR A 58 13.34 8.34 -9.78
CA THR A 58 12.72 7.08 -9.34
C THR A 58 12.44 6.15 -10.52
N GLN A 59 11.79 6.64 -11.59
CA GLN A 59 11.50 5.80 -12.77
C GLN A 59 12.78 5.29 -13.46
N ALA A 60 13.82 6.12 -13.54
CA ALA A 60 15.10 5.74 -14.10
C ALA A 60 15.81 4.65 -13.26
N ARG A 61 15.75 4.76 -11.93
CA ARG A 61 16.34 3.75 -11.03
C ARG A 61 15.56 2.43 -11.07
N GLU A 62 14.23 2.47 -11.02
CA GLU A 62 13.39 1.26 -11.01
C GLU A 62 13.42 0.50 -12.34
N ARG A 63 13.40 1.20 -13.48
CA ARG A 63 13.28 0.56 -14.80
C ARG A 63 14.60 0.38 -15.53
N LEU A 64 15.53 1.33 -15.38
CA LEU A 64 16.78 1.38 -16.14
C LEU A 64 18.01 1.13 -15.26
N TYR A 65 17.82 0.91 -13.95
CA TYR A 65 18.90 0.74 -12.97
C TYR A 65 19.93 1.87 -13.01
N TYR A 66 19.49 3.08 -13.37
CA TYR A 66 20.36 4.26 -13.35
C TYR A 66 20.64 4.71 -11.91
N THR A 67 21.85 5.22 -11.74
CA THR A 67 22.41 5.61 -10.45
C THR A 67 23.02 7.01 -10.54
N MET A 68 23.13 7.70 -9.41
CA MET A 68 23.82 8.99 -9.38
C MET A 68 25.34 8.79 -9.52
N PRO A 69 26.07 9.75 -10.11
CA PRO A 69 27.53 9.68 -10.15
C PRO A 69 28.11 9.59 -8.72
N GLY A 70 28.88 8.54 -8.45
CA GLY A 70 29.49 8.27 -7.13
C GLY A 70 28.73 7.28 -6.25
N GLU A 71 27.54 6.85 -6.65
CA GLU A 71 26.76 5.82 -5.94
C GLU A 71 27.22 4.40 -6.34
N VAL A 72 27.39 3.51 -5.36
CA VAL A 72 27.85 2.12 -5.56
C VAL A 72 26.64 1.19 -5.45
N VAL A 73 26.27 0.54 -6.55
CA VAL A 73 25.14 -0.39 -6.61
C VAL A 73 25.64 -1.81 -6.33
N TYR A 74 25.02 -2.50 -5.38
CA TYR A 74 25.24 -3.93 -5.14
C TYR A 74 24.15 -4.73 -5.83
N LEU A 75 24.53 -5.59 -6.77
CA LEU A 75 23.65 -6.60 -7.35
C LEU A 75 23.93 -7.92 -6.63
N ILE A 76 22.91 -8.47 -5.98
CA ILE A 76 22.98 -9.81 -5.40
C ILE A 76 22.51 -10.75 -6.50
N ASP A 77 23.45 -11.50 -7.07
CA ASP A 77 23.16 -12.63 -7.94
C ASP A 77 23.08 -13.86 -7.05
N ASP A 78 21.90 -14.49 -6.97
CA ASP A 78 21.66 -15.70 -6.18
C ASP A 78 22.26 -16.95 -6.88
N ASP A 79 23.50 -16.83 -7.38
CA ASP A 79 24.32 -17.95 -7.87
C ASP A 79 25.02 -18.68 -6.71
N LEU A 80 24.33 -18.79 -5.58
CA LEU A 80 24.82 -19.62 -4.50
C LEU A 80 24.56 -21.09 -4.91
N PRO A 81 25.55 -21.98 -4.78
CA PRO A 81 25.29 -23.41 -4.96
C PRO A 81 24.18 -23.83 -4.00
N ALA A 82 23.36 -24.82 -4.36
CA ALA A 82 22.23 -25.27 -3.54
C ALA A 82 22.63 -25.65 -2.10
N SER A 83 23.91 -25.94 -1.86
CA SER A 83 24.51 -26.17 -0.53
C SER A 83 24.68 -24.91 0.33
N ALA A 84 24.65 -23.73 -0.27
CA ALA A 84 24.78 -22.42 0.38
C ALA A 84 23.47 -21.60 0.33
N ALA A 85 22.47 -22.07 -0.42
CA ALA A 85 21.11 -21.54 -0.34
C ALA A 85 20.55 -21.80 1.09
N PRO A 86 19.91 -20.80 1.73
CA PRO A 86 19.19 -21.03 2.98
C PRO A 86 18.21 -22.19 2.78
N GLN A 87 18.26 -23.19 3.66
CA GLN A 87 17.29 -24.28 3.65
C GLN A 87 15.90 -23.65 3.70
N GLU A 88 15.09 -23.90 2.66
CA GLU A 88 13.68 -23.48 2.63
C GLU A 88 13.04 -23.83 3.96
N GLN A 89 12.31 -22.87 4.52
CA GLN A 89 11.65 -23.01 5.81
C GLN A 89 10.85 -24.30 5.77
N GLN A 90 11.24 -25.26 6.61
CA GLN A 90 10.63 -26.58 6.73
C GLN A 90 9.12 -26.41 6.72
N ASP A 91 8.44 -27.21 5.90
CA ASP A 91 6.99 -27.22 5.76
C ASP A 91 6.33 -26.96 7.10
N VAL A 92 5.63 -25.82 7.22
CA VAL A 92 4.91 -25.45 8.43
C VAL A 92 3.87 -26.54 8.66
N VAL A 93 4.18 -27.45 9.59
CA VAL A 93 3.33 -28.58 9.93
C VAL A 93 1.94 -28.02 10.26
N GLN A 94 0.92 -28.41 9.51
CA GLN A 94 -0.46 -27.93 9.70
C GLN A 94 -1.05 -28.36 11.05
N GLU A 95 -0.35 -29.24 11.77
CA GLU A 95 -0.69 -29.63 13.12
C GLU A 95 -0.18 -28.57 14.11
N VAL A 96 -1.09 -27.67 14.48
CA VAL A 96 -0.86 -26.70 15.56
C VAL A 96 -0.74 -27.48 16.87
N ASN A 97 0.51 -27.75 17.28
CA ASN A 97 0.78 -28.29 18.61
C ASN A 97 0.42 -27.22 19.66
N GLN A 98 -0.57 -27.52 20.50
CA GLN A 98 -0.87 -26.71 21.67
C GLN A 98 0.34 -26.76 22.60
N THR A 99 1.11 -25.67 22.62
CA THR A 99 2.22 -25.53 23.56
C THR A 99 1.64 -25.54 24.98
N ARG A 100 2.29 -26.28 25.89
CA ARG A 100 1.87 -26.42 27.30
C ARG A 100 1.78 -25.08 28.05
N THR A 101 2.33 -24.04 27.44
CA THR A 101 2.45 -22.69 27.96
C THR A 101 1.55 -21.74 27.17
N ASP A 102 0.45 -21.34 27.79
CA ASP A 102 -0.35 -20.19 27.35
C ASP A 102 0.33 -18.90 27.83
N TRP A 103 1.11 -18.28 26.94
CA TRP A 103 1.84 -17.04 27.20
C TRP A 103 0.90 -15.90 27.62
N MET A 104 -0.35 -15.89 27.13
CA MET A 104 -1.29 -14.81 27.44
C MET A 104 -1.77 -14.94 28.89
N SER A 105 -2.09 -16.17 29.31
CA SER A 105 -2.35 -16.48 30.72
C SER A 105 -1.16 -16.18 31.64
N GLN A 106 0.07 -16.44 31.18
CA GLN A 106 1.29 -16.11 31.94
C GLN A 106 1.52 -14.60 32.06
N LEU A 107 1.27 -13.84 31.00
CA LEU A 107 1.40 -12.40 30.99
C LEU A 107 0.44 -11.76 32.01
N VAL A 108 -0.84 -12.14 31.97
CA VAL A 108 -1.86 -11.63 32.90
C VAL A 108 -1.52 -11.99 34.36
N ARG A 109 -1.05 -13.22 34.58
CA ARG A 109 -0.62 -13.67 35.91
C ARG A 109 0.56 -12.86 36.42
N SER A 110 1.55 -12.56 35.57
CA SER A 110 2.72 -11.75 35.92
C SER A 110 2.33 -10.34 36.37
N VAL A 111 1.45 -9.68 35.60
CA VAL A 111 0.94 -8.34 35.95
C VAL A 111 0.18 -8.37 37.27
N THR A 112 -0.66 -9.38 37.48
CA THR A 112 -1.44 -9.53 38.72
C THR A 112 -0.53 -9.80 39.91
N SER A 113 0.49 -10.67 39.76
CA SER A 113 1.44 -10.97 40.82
C SER A 113 2.32 -9.77 41.16
N ALA A 114 2.70 -8.97 40.16
CA ALA A 114 3.47 -7.75 40.37
C ALA A 114 2.64 -6.68 41.09
N GLY A 115 1.35 -6.56 40.76
CA GLY A 115 0.42 -5.67 41.46
C GLY A 115 0.13 -6.10 42.91
N ALA A 116 0.18 -7.40 43.19
CA ALA A 116 0.00 -7.95 44.54
C ALA A 116 1.32 -8.02 45.35
N ALA A 117 2.46 -7.70 44.75
CA ALA A 117 3.75 -7.76 45.43
C ALA A 117 3.80 -6.70 46.54
N GLN A 118 4.04 -7.14 47.77
CA GLN A 118 4.26 -6.23 48.88
C GLN A 118 5.60 -5.52 48.70
N VAL A 119 5.58 -4.20 48.61
CA VAL A 119 6.80 -3.40 48.59
C VAL A 119 7.44 -3.48 49.97
N ALA A 120 8.54 -4.23 50.08
CA ALA A 120 9.40 -4.16 51.25
C ALA A 120 10.04 -2.77 51.27
N VAL A 121 9.66 -1.93 52.25
CA VAL A 121 10.33 -0.66 52.50
C VAL A 121 11.67 -0.99 53.18
N PRO A 122 12.83 -0.74 52.56
CA PRO A 122 14.09 -0.98 53.23
C PRO A 122 14.23 0.02 54.37
N SER A 123 14.26 -0.46 55.62
CA SER A 123 14.74 0.35 56.73
C SER A 123 16.25 0.55 56.52
N ILE A 124 16.64 1.72 56.03
CA ILE A 124 18.05 2.12 55.94
C ILE A 124 18.55 2.30 57.38
N GLY A 125 19.09 1.22 57.95
CA GLY A 125 19.85 1.25 59.18
C GLY A 125 21.17 1.98 58.93
N VAL A 126 21.40 3.04 59.69
CA VAL A 126 22.67 3.78 59.76
C VAL A 126 23.82 2.79 60.06
N PRO A 127 24.91 2.74 59.28
CA PRO A 127 26.08 1.94 59.64
C PRO A 127 26.84 2.60 60.80
N ASP A 128 27.13 1.81 61.83
CA ASP A 128 27.97 2.15 62.98
C ASP A 128 29.42 2.47 62.53
N PRO A 129 30.10 3.52 63.04
CA PRO A 129 31.43 3.87 62.57
C PRO A 129 32.48 2.87 63.06
N ALA A 130 33.36 2.50 62.13
CA ALA A 130 34.43 1.52 62.23
C ALA A 130 35.23 1.57 63.54
N ALA A 131 35.36 0.40 64.19
CA ALA A 131 36.41 0.16 65.17
C ALA A 131 37.75 0.01 64.42
N SER A 132 38.61 1.02 64.55
CA SER A 132 40.03 0.94 64.22
C SER A 132 40.78 0.19 65.31
N THR A 133 41.76 -0.65 64.95
CA THR A 133 43.00 -0.90 65.74
C THR A 133 44.07 -1.56 64.85
N PRO A 134 45.36 -1.19 64.96
CA PRO A 134 46.40 -1.42 63.97
C PRO A 134 47.27 -2.66 64.23
N ALA A 135 48.11 -2.98 63.24
CA ALA A 135 49.16 -4.01 63.22
C ALA A 135 50.15 -3.90 64.42
N PRO A 136 50.92 -4.96 64.75
CA PRO A 136 51.92 -5.57 63.86
C PRO A 136 51.61 -6.98 63.36
#